data_AF-A0A7Y0HBZ1-F1
#
_entry.id   AF-A0A7Y0HBZ1-F1
#
_cell.length_a   1.000
_cell.length_b   1.000
_cell.length_c   1.000
_cell.angle_alpha   90.00
_cell.angle_beta   90.00
_cell.angle_gamma   90.00
#
_symmetry.space_group_name_H-M   'P 1'
#
loop_
_entity.id
_entity.type
_entity.pdbx_description
1 polymer ?
#
loop_
_entity_poly.entity_id
_entity_poly.type
_entity_poly.pdbx_seq_one_letter_code
_entity_poly.pdbx_strand_id
1 'polypeptide(L)'
;MNHLFNSYTKTLGKQNQLFAYLILFASILLTTGCSEQPSDINFEYQARLANTLESPVAKHIELKNIALNKPKTLVTQTKQQVSILQLAQLNSCALSTLIAEHNSQLGKVATPATDLIYQIEFIKAAPACLQTLDKKSNSYQQIKVALEQKQAQLAAYFAQFLYASAEIKNSWQLTHYELNTNLNGLVETELALKNLTTIQKQINTKQYQQIKTHHIYKSLEQLNRFNFNQALITAVRKQTQLNNLTTQYLADIELKSLCNPIKNKKQAQIISNVFKKYYLEQLQPYQAQLTGALERLMPYYQTLWLENSLVDKAVAPLLQPNQPSNLLTSLKKSAKTHVIWWQKFYKTCEISPI
;
A
#
# COMPACT_ATOMS: atom_id res chain seq x y z
N MET A 1 18.86 -48.40 -32.08
CA MET A 1 18.45 -47.34 -33.04
C MET A 1 19.10 -46.01 -32.65
N ASN A 2 20.41 -45.89 -32.91
CA ASN A 2 21.18 -44.65 -32.90
C ASN A 2 20.99 -43.87 -34.23
N HIS A 3 19.77 -43.85 -34.77
CA HIS A 3 19.51 -43.37 -36.14
C HIS A 3 18.52 -42.21 -36.25
N LEU A 4 18.01 -41.67 -35.15
CA LEU A 4 17.06 -40.55 -35.20
C LEU A 4 17.60 -39.23 -34.62
N PHE A 5 18.81 -39.22 -34.05
CA PHE A 5 19.43 -37.99 -33.53
C PHE A 5 20.51 -37.38 -34.44
N ASN A 6 20.87 -38.02 -35.57
CA ASN A 6 22.00 -37.59 -36.39
C ASN A 6 21.62 -37.02 -37.77
N SER A 7 20.33 -36.73 -38.01
CA SER A 7 19.85 -36.20 -39.30
C SER A 7 19.35 -34.75 -39.24
N TYR A 8 19.41 -34.08 -38.08
CA TYR A 8 18.98 -32.67 -37.93
C TYR A 8 20.12 -31.65 -38.10
N THR A 9 21.28 -32.05 -38.61
CA THR A 9 22.45 -31.16 -38.80
C THR A 9 22.90 -30.99 -40.24
N LYS A 10 22.14 -31.48 -41.24
CA LYS A 10 22.51 -31.33 -42.65
C LYS A 10 21.34 -30.87 -43.51
N THR A 11 21.07 -29.57 -43.45
CA THR A 11 20.60 -28.66 -44.52
C THR A 11 19.86 -27.46 -43.89
N LEU A 12 20.55 -26.70 -43.04
CA LEU A 12 20.15 -25.31 -42.82
C LEU A 12 21.10 -24.46 -43.65
N GLY A 13 20.60 -23.89 -44.75
CA GLY A 13 21.33 -22.91 -45.52
C GLY A 13 21.81 -21.77 -44.62
N LYS A 14 22.94 -21.16 -44.99
CA LYS A 14 23.59 -20.05 -44.25
C LYS A 14 22.60 -18.95 -43.81
N GLN A 15 21.53 -18.75 -44.57
CA GLN A 15 20.40 -17.85 -44.25
C GLN A 15 19.58 -18.25 -43.01
N ASN A 16 19.26 -19.53 -42.81
CA ASN A 16 18.47 -19.98 -41.66
C ASN A 16 19.25 -19.93 -40.35
N GLN A 17 20.59 -20.11 -40.40
CA GLN A 17 21.45 -19.90 -39.24
C GLN A 17 21.53 -18.41 -38.87
N LEU A 18 21.70 -17.53 -39.85
CA LEU A 18 21.65 -16.08 -39.66
C LEU A 18 20.32 -15.61 -39.07
N PHE A 19 19.19 -16.17 -39.53
CA PHE A 19 17.87 -15.89 -38.97
C PHE A 19 17.73 -16.35 -37.52
N ALA A 20 18.24 -17.55 -37.19
CA ALA A 20 18.22 -18.05 -35.81
C ALA A 20 19.09 -17.19 -34.87
N TYR A 21 20.26 -16.73 -35.31
CA TYR A 21 21.11 -15.81 -34.54
C TYR A 21 20.48 -14.42 -34.39
N LEU A 22 19.80 -13.91 -35.42
CA LEU A 22 19.05 -12.64 -35.35
C LEU A 22 17.88 -12.71 -34.38
N ILE A 23 17.12 -13.82 -34.38
CA ILE A 23 16.02 -14.04 -33.43
C ILE A 23 16.59 -14.16 -32.01
N LEU A 24 17.67 -14.92 -31.80
CA LEU A 24 18.31 -15.04 -30.49
C LEU A 24 18.84 -13.69 -29.99
N PHE A 25 19.48 -12.90 -30.85
CA PHE A 25 20.00 -11.57 -30.52
C PHE A 25 18.86 -10.58 -30.22
N ALA A 26 17.76 -10.62 -30.99
CA ALA A 26 16.56 -9.84 -30.74
C ALA A 26 15.88 -10.24 -29.42
N SER A 27 15.80 -11.54 -29.11
CA SER A 27 15.30 -12.02 -27.82
C SER A 27 16.18 -11.57 -26.64
N ILE A 28 17.50 -11.57 -26.80
CA ILE A 28 18.43 -11.07 -25.77
C ILE A 28 18.24 -9.55 -25.58
N LEU A 29 18.14 -8.77 -26.66
CA LEU A 29 17.86 -7.32 -26.61
C LEU A 29 16.51 -6.97 -25.96
N LEU A 30 15.50 -7.82 -26.15
CA LEU A 30 14.19 -7.66 -25.52
C LEU A 30 14.20 -7.98 -24.02
N THR A 31 15.21 -8.68 -23.52
CA THR A 31 15.37 -8.97 -22.07
C THR A 31 16.23 -7.96 -21.31
N THR A 32 16.90 -7.02 -21.99
CA THR A 32 17.77 -6.02 -21.34
C THR A 32 17.06 -4.71 -20.97
N GLY A 33 15.75 -4.61 -21.19
CA GLY A 33 14.94 -3.45 -20.82
C GLY A 33 14.45 -3.48 -19.37
N CYS A 34 15.32 -3.71 -18.38
CA CYS A 34 14.95 -3.42 -16.99
C CYS A 34 14.94 -1.91 -16.82
N SER A 35 13.76 -1.33 -16.59
CA SER A 35 13.68 0.07 -16.17
C SER A 35 14.37 0.23 -14.82
N GLU A 36 15.30 1.17 -14.71
CA GLU A 36 15.97 1.51 -13.47
C GLU A 36 14.96 1.80 -12.36
N GLN A 37 15.09 1.10 -11.23
CA GLN A 37 14.24 1.30 -10.06
C GLN A 37 14.78 2.47 -9.22
N PRO A 38 13.93 3.21 -8.49
CA PRO A 38 14.40 4.25 -7.58
C PRO A 38 15.44 3.78 -6.55
N SER A 39 15.39 2.52 -6.11
CA SER A 39 16.44 1.95 -5.25
C SER A 39 17.79 1.80 -5.95
N ASP A 40 17.85 1.57 -7.26
CA ASP A 40 19.10 1.47 -8.02
C ASP A 40 19.90 2.78 -7.94
N ILE A 41 19.21 3.94 -7.99
CA ILE A 41 19.82 5.26 -7.82
C ILE A 41 20.43 5.41 -6.43
N ASN A 42 19.77 4.88 -5.38
CA ASN A 42 20.33 4.89 -4.02
C ASN A 42 21.57 3.99 -3.91
N PHE A 43 21.54 2.81 -4.54
CA PHE A 43 22.67 1.89 -4.53
C PHE A 43 23.86 2.46 -5.30
N GLU A 44 23.64 3.08 -6.46
CA GLU A 44 24.72 3.75 -7.19
C GLU A 44 25.28 4.93 -6.37
N TYR A 45 24.41 5.75 -5.77
CA TYR A 45 24.83 6.83 -4.89
C TYR A 45 25.73 6.33 -3.75
N GLN A 46 25.31 5.28 -3.06
CA GLN A 46 26.07 4.65 -1.98
C GLN A 46 27.40 4.06 -2.47
N ALA A 47 27.39 3.38 -3.63
CA ALA A 47 28.60 2.81 -4.22
C ALA A 47 29.61 3.89 -4.62
N ARG A 48 29.16 5.01 -5.20
CA ARG A 48 30.02 6.14 -5.57
C ARG A 48 30.64 6.80 -4.35
N LEU A 49 29.87 6.97 -3.27
CA LEU A 49 30.39 7.44 -1.99
C LEU A 49 31.42 6.47 -1.43
N ALA A 50 31.09 5.18 -1.34
CA ALA A 50 31.96 4.13 -0.81
C ALA A 50 33.31 4.06 -1.53
N ASN A 51 33.28 4.06 -2.87
CA ASN A 51 34.48 4.00 -3.70
C ASN A 51 35.34 5.25 -3.53
N THR A 52 34.73 6.43 -3.40
CA THR A 52 35.49 7.68 -3.27
C THR A 52 36.08 7.84 -1.87
N LEU A 53 35.38 7.37 -0.84
CA LEU A 53 35.82 7.42 0.56
C LEU A 53 36.68 6.22 0.98
N GLU A 54 36.88 5.26 0.08
CA GLU A 54 37.61 4.01 0.33
C GLU A 54 37.11 3.27 1.59
N SER A 55 35.81 3.38 1.86
CA SER A 55 35.18 2.84 3.05
C SER A 55 33.86 2.15 2.67
N PRO A 56 33.67 0.87 3.00
CA PRO A 56 32.48 0.13 2.58
C PRO A 56 31.24 0.62 3.32
N VAL A 57 30.14 0.75 2.58
CA VAL A 57 28.81 0.99 3.16
C VAL A 57 28.31 -0.30 3.81
N ALA A 58 27.68 -0.18 4.99
CA ALA A 58 27.08 -1.32 5.69
C ALA A 58 26.04 -2.04 4.81
N LYS A 59 25.93 -3.37 4.99
CA LYS A 59 24.96 -4.18 4.24
C LYS A 59 23.52 -3.71 4.50
N HIS A 60 22.72 -3.70 3.43
CA HIS A 60 21.29 -3.42 3.54
C HIS A 60 20.59 -4.50 4.35
N ILE A 61 19.77 -4.07 5.30
CA ILE A 61 18.86 -4.96 6.03
C ILE A 61 17.59 -5.10 5.22
N GLU A 62 17.08 -6.31 5.04
CA GLU A 62 15.82 -6.49 4.32
C GLU A 62 14.64 -5.96 5.13
N LEU A 63 13.77 -5.19 4.47
CA LEU A 63 12.51 -4.76 5.07
C LEU A 63 11.61 -5.98 5.29
N LYS A 64 10.88 -5.96 6.40
CA LYS A 64 9.85 -6.95 6.70
C LYS A 64 8.45 -6.38 6.44
N ASN A 65 7.54 -7.27 6.07
CA ASN A 65 6.11 -6.97 6.00
C ASN A 65 5.59 -6.47 7.34
N ILE A 66 4.61 -5.55 7.31
CA ILE A 66 3.90 -5.14 8.51
C ILE A 66 2.85 -6.20 8.79
N ALA A 67 2.97 -6.88 9.93
CA ALA A 67 1.98 -7.85 10.36
C ALA A 67 0.71 -7.10 10.80
N LEU A 68 -0.43 -7.44 10.21
CA LEU A 68 -1.73 -7.00 10.71
C LEU A 68 -2.26 -8.10 11.63
N ASN A 69 -2.60 -7.79 12.89
CA ASN A 69 -3.29 -8.76 13.73
C ASN A 69 -4.80 -8.69 13.50
N LYS A 70 -5.46 -9.84 13.51
CA LYS A 70 -6.91 -9.92 13.36
C LYS A 70 -7.59 -9.04 14.42
N PRO A 71 -8.68 -8.33 14.07
CA PRO A 71 -9.48 -7.59 15.05
C PRO A 71 -9.82 -8.47 16.26
N LYS A 72 -9.69 -7.91 17.47
CA LYS A 72 -9.96 -8.65 18.73
C LYS A 72 -11.41 -9.14 18.82
N THR A 73 -12.32 -8.42 18.18
CA THR A 73 -13.74 -8.74 18.11
C THR A 73 -14.00 -9.33 16.74
N LEU A 74 -13.72 -10.62 16.54
CA LEU A 74 -14.33 -11.30 15.42
C LEU A 74 -15.84 -11.17 15.58
N VAL A 75 -16.52 -10.76 14.51
CA VAL A 75 -17.97 -10.87 14.45
C VAL A 75 -18.29 -12.35 14.64
N THR A 76 -18.73 -12.74 15.83
CA THR A 76 -19.43 -14.00 15.99
C THR A 76 -20.64 -13.85 15.10
N GLN A 77 -20.63 -14.50 13.95
CA GLN A 77 -21.83 -14.70 13.13
C GLN A 77 -22.81 -15.42 14.06
N THR A 78 -23.64 -14.66 14.77
CA THR A 78 -24.80 -15.23 15.44
C THR A 78 -25.57 -15.89 14.31
N LYS A 79 -25.66 -17.22 14.34
CA LYS A 79 -26.50 -18.01 13.43
C LYS A 79 -27.98 -17.71 13.74
N GLN A 80 -28.38 -16.45 13.66
CA GLN A 80 -29.77 -16.07 13.44
C GLN A 80 -30.00 -16.19 11.94
N GLN A 81 -30.00 -17.44 11.46
CA GLN A 81 -30.52 -17.74 10.14
C GLN A 81 -32.03 -17.55 10.23
N VAL A 82 -32.54 -16.49 9.60
CA VAL A 82 -33.98 -16.35 9.37
C VAL A 82 -34.42 -17.59 8.60
N SER A 83 -35.37 -18.34 9.14
CA SER A 83 -35.77 -19.63 8.58
C SER A 83 -36.45 -19.44 7.22
N ILE A 84 -36.40 -20.46 6.37
CA ILE A 84 -37.02 -20.45 5.04
C ILE A 84 -38.54 -20.16 5.12
N LEU A 85 -39.20 -20.59 6.20
CA LEU A 85 -40.61 -20.31 6.47
C LEU A 85 -40.88 -18.84 6.81
N GLN A 86 -39.92 -18.16 7.45
CA GLN A 86 -40.01 -16.72 7.72
C GLN A 86 -39.80 -15.90 6.44
N LEU A 87 -38.99 -16.37 5.47
CA LEU A 87 -38.78 -15.68 4.20
C LEU A 87 -40.06 -15.54 3.37
N ALA A 88 -40.92 -16.56 3.37
CA ALA A 88 -42.20 -16.52 2.65
C ALA A 88 -43.17 -15.45 3.19
N GLN A 89 -43.05 -15.08 4.48
CA GLN A 89 -43.85 -13.99 5.07
C GLN A 89 -43.30 -12.60 4.72
N LEU A 90 -42.13 -12.52 4.09
CA LEU A 90 -41.45 -11.28 3.71
C LEU A 90 -41.60 -10.95 2.22
N ASN A 91 -42.41 -11.72 1.46
CA ASN A 91 -42.57 -11.56 0.02
C ASN A 91 -43.02 -10.14 -0.42
N SER A 92 -43.63 -9.37 0.48
CA SER A 92 -44.04 -7.97 0.26
C SER A 92 -42.90 -6.95 0.47
N CYS A 93 -41.69 -7.40 0.80
CA CYS A 93 -40.59 -6.56 1.24
C CYS A 93 -39.26 -6.94 0.57
N ALA A 94 -38.49 -5.93 0.15
CA ALA A 94 -37.17 -6.07 -0.48
C ALA A 94 -36.14 -6.84 0.40
N LEU A 95 -36.39 -6.93 1.71
CA LEU A 95 -35.56 -7.67 2.64
C LEU A 95 -35.58 -9.19 2.38
N SER A 96 -36.66 -9.73 1.81
CA SER A 96 -36.76 -11.16 1.46
C SER A 96 -35.66 -11.59 0.48
N THR A 97 -35.47 -10.83 -0.59
CA THR A 97 -34.42 -11.05 -1.59
C THR A 97 -33.03 -10.97 -0.96
N LEU A 98 -32.75 -9.93 -0.17
CA LEU A 98 -31.45 -9.75 0.48
C LEU A 98 -31.10 -10.92 1.41
N ILE A 99 -32.06 -11.39 2.22
CA ILE A 99 -31.84 -12.53 3.11
C ILE A 99 -31.66 -13.82 2.30
N ALA A 100 -32.44 -14.01 1.23
CA ALA A 100 -32.34 -15.19 0.37
C ALA A 100 -30.96 -15.27 -0.31
N GLU A 101 -30.46 -14.15 -0.87
CA GLU A 101 -29.14 -14.06 -1.48
C GLU A 101 -28.03 -14.38 -0.48
N HIS A 102 -28.10 -13.81 0.72
CA HIS A 102 -27.12 -14.08 1.78
C HIS A 102 -27.16 -15.53 2.31
N ASN A 103 -28.33 -16.16 2.35
CA ASN A 103 -28.47 -17.55 2.80
C ASN A 103 -28.12 -18.58 1.71
N SER A 104 -28.00 -18.14 0.45
CA SER A 104 -27.60 -18.99 -0.67
C SER A 104 -26.19 -19.56 -0.49
N GLN A 105 -25.82 -20.55 -1.32
CA GLN A 105 -24.45 -21.09 -1.28
C GLN A 105 -23.39 -20.04 -1.62
N LEU A 106 -23.71 -19.09 -2.51
CA LEU A 106 -22.82 -17.97 -2.83
C LEU A 106 -22.69 -17.01 -1.64
N GLY A 107 -23.77 -16.77 -0.90
CA GLY A 107 -23.73 -15.95 0.31
C GLY A 107 -22.91 -16.56 1.45
N LYS A 108 -22.82 -17.90 1.55
CA LYS A 108 -21.98 -18.57 2.55
C LYS A 108 -20.47 -18.42 2.32
N VAL A 109 -20.07 -18.10 1.09
CA VAL A 109 -18.66 -17.85 0.70
C VAL A 109 -18.44 -16.37 0.36
N ALA A 110 -19.32 -15.50 0.86
CA ALA A 110 -19.27 -14.06 0.65
C ALA A 110 -17.91 -13.47 1.05
N THR A 111 -17.45 -12.51 0.26
CA THR A 111 -16.26 -11.72 0.60
C THR A 111 -16.58 -10.78 1.77
N PRO A 112 -15.58 -10.29 2.52
CA PRO A 112 -15.79 -9.29 3.56
C PRO A 112 -16.53 -8.03 3.07
N ALA A 113 -16.31 -7.65 1.80
CA ALA A 113 -17.03 -6.56 1.14
C ALA A 113 -18.51 -6.89 0.92
N THR A 114 -18.80 -8.10 0.43
CA THR A 114 -20.18 -8.60 0.26
C THR A 114 -20.92 -8.61 1.59
N ASP A 115 -20.28 -9.14 2.64
CA ASP A 115 -20.85 -9.21 3.99
C ASP A 115 -21.21 -7.82 4.51
N LEU A 116 -20.28 -6.86 4.39
CA LEU A 116 -20.51 -5.47 4.80
C LEU A 116 -21.67 -4.84 4.02
N ILE A 117 -21.72 -5.02 2.69
CA ILE A 117 -22.80 -4.52 1.84
C ILE A 117 -24.14 -5.10 2.30
N TYR A 118 -24.21 -6.40 2.55
CA TYR A 118 -25.43 -7.04 3.05
C TYR A 118 -25.88 -6.44 4.39
N GLN A 119 -24.98 -6.22 5.35
CA GLN A 119 -25.36 -5.59 6.62
C GLN A 119 -25.94 -4.19 6.41
N ILE A 120 -25.31 -3.39 5.55
CA ILE A 120 -25.77 -2.01 5.26
C ILE A 120 -27.14 -2.03 4.58
N GLU A 121 -27.32 -2.86 3.55
CA GLU A 121 -28.59 -2.91 2.81
C GLU A 121 -29.73 -3.50 3.66
N PHE A 122 -29.43 -4.48 4.53
CA PHE A 122 -30.39 -4.95 5.53
C PHE A 122 -30.85 -3.81 6.43
N ILE A 123 -29.90 -3.05 7.00
CA ILE A 123 -30.21 -1.93 7.91
C ILE A 123 -31.03 -0.85 7.19
N LYS A 124 -30.77 -0.62 5.90
CA LYS A 124 -31.48 0.36 5.09
C LYS A 124 -32.91 -0.08 4.77
N ALA A 125 -33.11 -1.35 4.42
CA ALA A 125 -34.40 -1.89 3.98
C ALA A 125 -35.35 -2.28 5.14
N ALA A 126 -34.81 -2.70 6.29
CA ALA A 126 -35.61 -3.21 7.40
C ALA A 126 -36.68 -2.23 7.95
N PRO A 127 -36.45 -0.91 8.07
CA PRO A 127 -37.48 0.03 8.57
C PRO A 127 -38.75 0.05 7.71
N ALA A 128 -38.61 0.09 6.38
CA ALA A 128 -39.75 0.03 5.46
C ALA A 128 -40.46 -1.33 5.57
N CYS A 129 -39.68 -2.41 5.68
CA CYS A 129 -40.21 -3.76 5.90
C CYS A 129 -41.11 -3.84 7.13
N LEU A 130 -40.63 -3.33 8.27
CA LEU A 130 -41.34 -3.36 9.55
C LEU A 130 -42.67 -2.61 9.53
N GLN A 131 -42.83 -1.60 8.66
CA GLN A 131 -44.09 -0.88 8.49
C GLN A 131 -45.18 -1.72 7.81
N THR A 132 -44.78 -2.73 7.02
CA THR A 132 -45.71 -3.60 6.28
C THR A 132 -46.15 -4.84 7.08
N LEU A 133 -45.49 -5.12 8.20
CA LEU A 133 -45.71 -6.33 9.00
C LEU A 133 -46.58 -6.03 10.22
N ASP A 134 -47.41 -7.01 10.62
CA ASP A 134 -48.10 -6.95 11.91
C ASP A 134 -47.07 -6.96 13.05
N LYS A 135 -47.15 -5.98 13.95
CA LYS A 135 -46.30 -5.84 15.14
C LYS A 135 -46.33 -7.07 16.07
N LYS A 136 -47.42 -7.83 16.04
CA LYS A 136 -47.57 -9.07 16.82
C LYS A 136 -46.98 -10.29 16.12
N SER A 137 -46.67 -10.20 14.83
CA SER A 137 -46.08 -11.31 14.08
C SER A 137 -44.66 -11.62 14.58
N ASN A 138 -44.30 -12.91 14.56
CA ASN A 138 -42.95 -13.35 14.89
C ASN A 138 -41.90 -12.72 13.95
N SER A 139 -42.24 -12.57 12.67
CA SER A 139 -41.38 -11.96 11.65
C SER A 139 -41.05 -10.49 11.97
N TYR A 140 -42.02 -9.70 12.43
CA TYR A 140 -41.76 -8.33 12.88
C TYR A 140 -40.76 -8.30 14.05
N GLN A 141 -40.97 -9.14 15.07
CA GLN A 141 -40.09 -9.16 16.25
C GLN A 141 -38.66 -9.58 15.89
N GLN A 142 -38.50 -10.59 15.05
CA GLN A 142 -37.19 -11.06 14.60
C GLN A 142 -36.45 -10.03 13.74
N ILE A 143 -37.13 -9.37 12.79
CA ILE A 143 -36.51 -8.32 11.97
C ILE A 143 -36.11 -7.14 12.84
N LYS A 144 -36.94 -6.76 13.82
CA LYS A 144 -36.62 -5.68 14.75
C LYS A 144 -35.35 -5.99 15.55
N VAL A 145 -35.27 -7.18 16.14
CA VAL A 145 -34.07 -7.64 16.88
C VAL A 145 -32.86 -7.72 15.96
N ALA A 146 -33.00 -8.29 14.75
CA ALA A 146 -31.92 -8.38 13.78
C ALA A 146 -31.42 -7.00 13.34
N LEU A 147 -32.32 -6.02 13.15
CA LEU A 147 -31.97 -4.64 12.84
C LEU A 147 -31.12 -4.03 13.96
N GLU A 148 -31.57 -4.13 15.21
CA GLU A 148 -30.85 -3.60 16.37
C GLU A 148 -29.45 -4.23 16.51
N GLN A 149 -29.35 -5.55 16.35
CA GLN A 149 -28.07 -6.27 16.38
C GLN A 149 -27.12 -5.85 15.25
N LYS A 150 -27.62 -5.79 14.01
CA LYS A 150 -26.81 -5.41 12.86
C LYS A 150 -26.32 -3.98 12.97
N GLN A 151 -27.14 -3.06 13.45
CA GLN A 151 -26.71 -1.69 13.73
C GLN A 151 -25.59 -1.64 14.79
N ALA A 152 -25.73 -2.42 15.88
CA ALA A 152 -24.71 -2.49 16.92
C ALA A 152 -23.39 -3.11 16.44
N GLN A 153 -23.44 -4.04 15.47
CA GLN A 153 -22.28 -4.75 14.95
C GLN A 153 -21.67 -4.12 13.68
N LEU A 154 -22.32 -3.11 13.07
CA LEU A 154 -21.91 -2.61 11.75
C LEU A 154 -20.47 -2.10 11.72
N ALA A 155 -20.01 -1.44 12.79
CA ALA A 155 -18.62 -1.00 12.91
C ALA A 155 -17.62 -2.17 12.93
N ALA A 156 -18.00 -3.32 13.52
CA ALA A 156 -17.18 -4.52 13.53
C ALA A 156 -17.10 -5.17 12.14
N TYR A 157 -18.22 -5.20 11.40
CA TYR A 157 -18.20 -5.63 9.99
C TYR A 157 -17.32 -4.73 9.12
N PHE A 158 -17.34 -3.41 9.36
CA PHE A 158 -16.44 -2.48 8.66
C PHE A 158 -14.97 -2.73 9.00
N ALA A 159 -14.64 -2.94 10.28
CA ALA A 159 -13.29 -3.30 10.71
C ALA A 159 -12.80 -4.62 10.09
N GLN A 160 -13.68 -5.63 10.02
CA GLN A 160 -13.41 -6.89 9.35
C GLN A 160 -13.16 -6.69 7.85
N PHE A 161 -13.96 -5.85 7.18
CA PHE A 161 -13.76 -5.49 5.78
C PHE A 161 -12.38 -4.87 5.55
N LEU A 162 -11.94 -3.91 6.38
CA LEU A 162 -10.61 -3.31 6.26
C LEU A 162 -9.48 -4.32 6.44
N TYR A 163 -9.63 -5.27 7.36
CA TYR A 163 -8.60 -6.24 7.68
C TYR A 163 -8.51 -7.39 6.65
N ALA A 164 -9.65 -7.85 6.16
CA ALA A 164 -9.75 -9.09 5.40
C ALA A 164 -9.85 -8.90 3.88
N SER A 165 -10.15 -7.69 3.39
CA SER A 165 -10.10 -7.40 1.94
C SER A 165 -8.66 -7.29 1.47
N ALA A 166 -8.29 -8.06 0.45
CA ALA A 166 -6.91 -8.19 -0.01
C ALA A 166 -6.34 -6.84 -0.49
N GLU A 167 -7.14 -6.05 -1.20
CA GLU A 167 -6.79 -4.75 -1.76
C GLU A 167 -6.38 -3.75 -0.67
N ILE A 168 -7.02 -3.85 0.50
CA ILE A 168 -6.76 -2.97 1.64
C ILE A 168 -5.59 -3.53 2.45
N LYS A 169 -5.63 -4.82 2.80
CA LYS A 169 -4.59 -5.50 3.59
C LYS A 169 -3.21 -5.43 2.92
N ASN A 170 -3.16 -5.59 1.60
CA ASN A 170 -1.91 -5.60 0.84
C ASN A 170 -1.19 -4.25 0.86
N SER A 171 -1.89 -3.15 1.18
CA SER A 171 -1.25 -1.83 1.40
C SER A 171 -0.10 -1.91 2.41
N TRP A 172 -0.19 -2.80 3.40
CA TRP A 172 0.80 -2.96 4.47
C TRP A 172 1.84 -4.06 4.21
N GLN A 173 1.74 -4.73 3.05
CA GLN A 173 2.72 -5.71 2.60
C GLN A 173 3.72 -5.05 1.65
N LEU A 174 4.95 -5.54 1.61
CA LEU A 174 5.95 -5.08 0.66
C LEU A 174 5.61 -5.59 -0.74
N THR A 175 6.09 -4.87 -1.75
CA THR A 175 6.03 -5.30 -3.15
C THR A 175 7.41 -5.24 -3.80
N HIS A 176 7.56 -6.00 -4.90
CA HIS A 176 8.78 -6.03 -5.71
C HIS A 176 8.86 -4.89 -6.73
N TYR A 177 7.73 -4.32 -7.15
CA TYR A 177 7.73 -3.14 -8.02
C TYR A 177 7.83 -1.86 -7.18
N GLU A 178 8.64 -0.90 -7.61
CA GLU A 178 8.84 0.35 -6.89
C GLU A 178 8.06 1.48 -7.57
N LEU A 179 7.40 2.30 -6.74
CA LEU A 179 6.74 3.51 -7.22
C LEU A 179 7.82 4.47 -7.73
N ASN A 180 7.86 4.68 -9.04
CA ASN A 180 8.78 5.65 -9.65
C ASN A 180 8.19 7.07 -9.57
N THR A 181 8.75 8.00 -10.34
CA THR A 181 8.30 9.40 -10.37
C THR A 181 6.91 9.59 -11.02
N ASN A 182 6.36 8.56 -11.66
CA ASN A 182 5.02 8.56 -12.19
C ASN A 182 4.01 8.13 -11.11
N LEU A 183 3.24 9.10 -10.60
CA LEU A 183 2.24 8.90 -9.55
C LEU A 183 0.88 8.41 -10.08
N ASN A 184 0.88 7.65 -11.19
CA ASN A 184 -0.33 7.02 -11.73
C ASN A 184 -1.07 6.23 -10.64
N GLY A 185 -2.36 6.50 -10.50
CA GLY A 185 -3.19 5.87 -9.46
C GLY A 185 -3.31 6.65 -8.16
N LEU A 186 -2.55 7.73 -7.94
CA LEU A 186 -2.67 8.55 -6.73
C LEU A 186 -4.07 9.16 -6.56
N VAL A 187 -4.63 9.73 -7.64
CA VAL A 187 -5.94 10.40 -7.60
C VAL A 187 -7.06 9.37 -7.37
N GLU A 188 -6.99 8.24 -8.06
CA GLU A 188 -7.96 7.15 -7.95
C GLU A 188 -7.90 6.50 -6.57
N THR A 189 -6.69 6.32 -6.03
CA THR A 189 -6.48 5.81 -4.67
C THR A 189 -7.00 6.79 -3.64
N GLU A 190 -6.75 8.09 -3.80
CA GLU A 190 -7.30 9.12 -2.92
C GLU A 190 -8.83 9.10 -2.92
N LEU A 191 -9.46 9.03 -4.09
CA LEU A 191 -10.91 8.93 -4.22
C LEU A 191 -11.45 7.66 -3.56
N ALA A 192 -10.79 6.52 -3.77
CA ALA A 192 -11.17 5.25 -3.17
C ALA A 192 -11.13 5.32 -1.64
N LEU A 193 -10.05 5.83 -1.06
CA LEU A 193 -9.90 5.99 0.38
C LEU A 193 -10.90 7.01 0.96
N LYS A 194 -11.14 8.12 0.27
CA LYS A 194 -12.16 9.11 0.64
C LYS A 194 -13.57 8.53 0.69
N ASN A 195 -13.91 7.67 -0.25
CA ASN A 195 -15.20 6.96 -0.22
C ASN A 195 -15.30 6.04 1.00
N LEU A 196 -14.24 5.29 1.30
CA LEU A 196 -14.22 4.38 2.46
C LEU A 196 -14.29 5.14 3.79
N THR A 197 -13.59 6.27 3.95
CA THR A 197 -13.70 7.11 5.16
C THR A 197 -15.09 7.73 5.29
N THR A 198 -15.72 8.12 4.18
CA THR A 198 -17.09 8.62 4.19
C THR A 198 -18.06 7.55 4.70
N ILE A 199 -17.93 6.32 4.23
CA ILE A 199 -18.73 5.18 4.69
C ILE A 199 -18.51 4.95 6.19
N GLN A 200 -17.25 4.91 6.64
CA GLN A 200 -16.92 4.75 8.06
C GLN A 200 -17.57 5.83 8.93
N LYS A 201 -17.49 7.10 8.50
CA LYS A 201 -18.11 8.22 9.21
C LYS A 201 -19.62 8.05 9.30
N GLN A 202 -20.28 7.68 8.19
CA GLN A 202 -21.72 7.45 8.16
C GLN A 202 -22.15 6.27 9.05
N ILE A 203 -21.33 5.22 9.14
CA ILE A 203 -21.55 4.11 10.10
C ILE A 203 -21.47 4.63 11.53
N ASN A 204 -20.41 5.37 11.87
CA ASN A 204 -20.17 5.88 13.22
C ASN A 204 -21.23 6.90 13.67
N THR A 205 -21.75 7.73 12.74
CA THR A 205 -22.80 8.73 13.02
C THR A 205 -24.22 8.18 12.81
N LYS A 206 -24.36 6.87 12.57
CA LYS A 206 -25.64 6.18 12.33
C LYS A 206 -26.45 6.73 11.13
N GLN A 207 -25.79 7.37 10.17
CA GLN A 207 -26.39 7.89 8.94
C GLN A 207 -26.52 6.81 7.86
N TYR A 208 -27.07 5.64 8.23
CA TYR A 208 -27.05 4.44 7.39
C TYR A 208 -27.72 4.62 6.03
N GLN A 209 -28.79 5.42 5.97
CA GLN A 209 -29.53 5.69 4.73
C GLN A 209 -28.71 6.48 3.70
N GLN A 210 -27.65 7.17 4.13
CA GLN A 210 -26.77 7.94 3.25
C GLN A 210 -25.62 7.10 2.66
N ILE A 211 -25.48 5.83 3.10
CA ILE A 211 -24.38 4.97 2.67
C ILE A 211 -24.62 4.49 1.23
N LYS A 212 -23.68 4.86 0.35
CA LYS A 212 -23.62 4.43 -1.04
C LYS A 212 -22.79 3.15 -1.16
N THR A 213 -23.43 1.99 -1.00
CA THR A 213 -22.78 0.67 -1.01
C THR A 213 -22.03 0.33 -2.30
N HIS A 214 -22.48 0.82 -3.46
CA HIS A 214 -21.75 0.66 -4.73
C HIS A 214 -20.34 1.29 -4.71
N HIS A 215 -20.08 2.27 -3.84
CA HIS A 215 -18.73 2.81 -3.67
C HIS A 215 -17.77 1.80 -3.03
N ILE A 216 -18.23 0.78 -2.31
CA ILE A 216 -17.35 -0.23 -1.69
C ILE A 216 -16.59 -0.99 -2.78
N TYR A 217 -17.30 -1.60 -3.73
CA TYR A 217 -16.66 -2.33 -4.83
C TYR A 217 -15.87 -1.42 -5.76
N LYS A 218 -16.39 -0.24 -6.09
CA LYS A 218 -15.66 0.73 -6.90
C LYS A 218 -14.34 1.15 -6.25
N SER A 219 -14.33 1.36 -4.94
CA SER A 219 -13.09 1.65 -4.21
C SER A 219 -12.12 0.47 -4.24
N LEU A 220 -12.59 -0.76 -4.00
CA LEU A 220 -11.72 -1.95 -4.10
C LEU A 220 -11.13 -2.13 -5.50
N GLU A 221 -11.94 -1.94 -6.54
CA GLU A 221 -11.49 -2.02 -7.94
C GLU A 221 -10.35 -1.02 -8.22
N GLN A 222 -10.52 0.24 -7.79
CA GLN A 222 -9.48 1.26 -7.93
C GLN A 222 -8.20 0.89 -7.17
N LEU A 223 -8.34 0.43 -5.92
CA LEU A 223 -7.19 0.01 -5.11
C LEU A 223 -6.45 -1.18 -5.74
N ASN A 224 -7.17 -2.17 -6.26
CA ASN A 224 -6.59 -3.34 -6.93
C ASN A 224 -5.94 -2.99 -8.27
N ARG A 225 -6.56 -2.12 -9.06
CA ARG A 225 -6.06 -1.74 -10.40
C ARG A 225 -4.71 -1.05 -10.33
N PHE A 226 -4.54 -0.14 -9.38
CA PHE A 226 -3.33 0.67 -9.28
C PHE A 226 -2.32 0.14 -8.28
N ASN A 227 -2.77 -0.57 -7.23
CA ASN A 227 -1.96 -1.02 -6.10
C ASN A 227 -1.06 0.10 -5.50
N PHE A 228 -1.45 1.36 -5.67
CA PHE A 228 -0.62 2.52 -5.37
C PHE A 228 -0.25 2.61 -3.89
N ASN A 229 -1.17 2.27 -2.98
CA ASN A 229 -0.89 2.26 -1.53
C ASN A 229 0.28 1.32 -1.19
N GLN A 230 0.27 0.10 -1.74
CA GLN A 230 1.32 -0.89 -1.50
C GLN A 230 2.67 -0.39 -2.05
N ALA A 231 2.64 0.18 -3.26
CA ALA A 231 3.79 0.78 -3.91
C ALA A 231 4.38 1.94 -3.08
N LEU A 232 3.52 2.87 -2.65
CA LEU A 232 3.89 4.04 -1.87
C LEU A 232 4.47 3.66 -0.51
N ILE A 233 3.80 2.77 0.23
CA ILE A 233 4.28 2.34 1.57
C ILE A 233 5.62 1.61 1.43
N THR A 234 5.80 0.79 0.40
CA THR A 234 7.08 0.14 0.11
C THR A 234 8.16 1.17 -0.22
N ALA A 235 7.89 2.08 -1.15
CA ALA A 235 8.81 3.12 -1.60
C ALA A 235 9.27 4.03 -0.45
N VAL A 236 8.33 4.52 0.37
CA VAL A 236 8.63 5.36 1.54
C VAL A 236 9.52 4.63 2.54
N ARG A 237 9.21 3.37 2.86
CA ARG A 237 9.97 2.60 3.84
C ARG A 237 11.38 2.29 3.32
N LYS A 238 11.50 1.90 2.04
CA LYS A 238 12.80 1.66 1.38
C LYS A 238 13.62 2.94 1.35
N GLN A 239 13.07 4.05 0.87
CA GLN A 239 13.79 5.32 0.77
C GLN A 239 14.23 5.84 2.14
N THR A 240 13.36 5.77 3.15
CA THR A 240 13.69 6.17 4.52
C THR A 240 14.85 5.33 5.06
N GLN A 241 14.82 4.01 4.86
CA GLN A 241 15.89 3.13 5.32
C GLN A 241 17.21 3.38 4.60
N LEU A 242 17.18 3.46 3.26
CA LEU A 242 18.38 3.69 2.45
C LEU A 242 19.03 5.02 2.79
N ASN A 243 18.21 6.07 2.97
CA ASN A 243 18.71 7.39 3.33
C ASN A 243 19.28 7.44 4.76
N ASN A 244 18.65 6.75 5.72
CA ASN A 244 19.21 6.61 7.07
C ASN A 244 20.54 5.85 7.05
N LEU A 245 20.64 4.77 6.28
CA LEU A 245 21.85 3.96 6.15
C LEU A 245 23.00 4.78 5.53
N THR A 246 22.74 5.53 4.46
CA THR A 246 23.74 6.43 3.87
C THR A 246 24.16 7.51 4.86
N THR A 247 23.20 8.09 5.59
CA THR A 247 23.51 9.14 6.58
C THR A 247 24.34 8.62 7.74
N GLN A 248 24.05 7.40 8.22
CA GLN A 248 24.82 6.75 9.27
C GLN A 248 26.25 6.46 8.79
N TYR A 249 26.40 5.91 7.59
CA TYR A 249 27.71 5.69 6.97
C TYR A 249 28.53 6.99 6.89
N LEU A 250 27.90 8.09 6.46
CA LEU A 250 28.57 9.39 6.38
C LEU A 250 28.92 9.98 7.75
N ALA A 251 28.14 9.67 8.80
CA ALA A 251 28.38 10.17 10.14
C ALA A 251 29.73 9.70 10.73
N ASP A 252 30.24 8.55 10.27
CA ASP A 252 31.52 7.99 10.69
C ASP A 252 32.74 8.62 9.96
N ILE A 253 32.50 9.50 8.97
CA ILE A 253 33.57 10.15 8.20
C ILE A 253 34.12 11.39 8.93
N GLU A 254 35.43 11.40 9.17
CA GLU A 254 36.11 12.55 9.78
C GLU A 254 36.29 13.70 8.78
N LEU A 255 35.35 14.66 8.80
CA LEU A 255 35.34 15.81 7.89
C LEU A 255 36.64 16.61 7.89
N LYS A 256 37.35 16.76 9.01
CA LYS A 256 38.62 17.50 9.05
C LYS A 256 39.71 16.86 8.19
N SER A 257 39.76 15.53 8.18
CA SER A 257 40.69 14.77 7.35
C SER A 257 40.27 14.85 5.89
N LEU A 258 38.98 14.63 5.59
CA LEU A 258 38.44 14.69 4.23
C LEU A 258 38.58 16.08 3.58
N CYS A 259 38.43 17.15 4.36
CA CYS A 259 38.48 18.53 3.89
C CYS A 259 39.91 19.11 3.88
N ASN A 260 40.96 18.33 4.15
CA ASN A 260 42.32 18.84 4.17
C ASN A 260 42.73 19.34 2.77
N PRO A 261 43.04 20.65 2.59
CA PRO A 261 43.27 21.23 1.27
C PRO A 261 44.55 20.72 0.58
N ILE A 262 45.51 20.21 1.36
CA ILE A 262 46.78 19.69 0.85
C ILE A 262 46.62 18.23 0.41
N LYS A 263 45.84 17.44 1.18
CA LYS A 263 45.73 15.98 0.95
C LYS A 263 44.52 15.59 0.12
N ASN A 264 43.34 16.14 0.41
CA ASN A 264 42.06 15.55 0.02
C ASN A 264 41.11 16.51 -0.72
N LYS A 265 41.59 17.67 -1.18
CA LYS A 265 40.77 18.65 -1.92
C LYS A 265 40.05 18.04 -3.14
N LYS A 266 40.73 17.18 -3.91
CA LYS A 266 40.14 16.50 -5.07
C LYS A 266 39.07 15.49 -4.66
N GLN A 267 39.31 14.73 -3.58
CA GLN A 267 38.35 13.76 -3.03
C GLN A 267 37.07 14.46 -2.57
N ALA A 268 37.20 15.56 -1.82
CA ALA A 268 36.07 16.38 -1.41
C ALA A 268 35.26 16.92 -2.61
N GLN A 269 35.91 17.38 -3.68
CA GLN A 269 35.22 17.83 -4.88
C GLN A 269 34.46 16.69 -5.59
N ILE A 270 35.03 15.49 -5.66
CA ILE A 270 34.36 14.32 -6.24
C ILE A 270 33.10 13.97 -5.44
N ILE A 271 33.21 13.94 -4.11
CA ILE A 271 32.08 13.64 -3.21
C ILE A 271 30.97 14.69 -3.35
N SER A 272 31.31 15.97 -3.48
CA SER A 272 30.35 17.05 -3.76
C SER A 272 29.62 16.83 -5.09
N ASN A 273 30.33 16.46 -6.15
CA ASN A 273 29.72 16.16 -7.44
C ASN A 273 28.80 14.92 -7.39
N VAL A 274 29.17 13.88 -6.62
CA VAL A 274 28.34 12.70 -6.38
C VAL A 274 27.03 13.11 -5.68
N PHE A 275 27.10 13.94 -4.63
CA PHE A 275 25.91 14.46 -3.97
C PHE A 275 25.00 15.24 -4.90
N LYS A 276 25.58 16.12 -5.72
CA LYS A 276 24.82 16.89 -6.71
C LYS A 276 24.04 15.99 -7.65
N LYS A 277 24.76 15.09 -8.34
CA LYS A 277 24.23 14.26 -9.42
C LYS A 277 23.16 13.30 -8.94
N TYR A 278 23.36 12.67 -7.78
CA TYR A 278 22.47 11.62 -7.31
C TYR A 278 21.45 12.15 -6.31
N TYR A 279 21.90 12.86 -5.28
CA TYR A 279 20.97 13.28 -4.22
C TYR A 279 20.13 14.49 -4.63
N LEU A 280 20.77 15.61 -5.01
CA LEU A 280 20.03 16.84 -5.31
C LEU A 280 19.18 16.72 -6.58
N GLU A 281 19.73 16.14 -7.65
CA GLU A 281 19.05 16.06 -8.94
C GLU A 281 17.99 14.94 -9.01
N GLN A 282 18.11 13.87 -8.20
CA GLN A 282 17.26 12.67 -8.35
C GLN A 282 16.56 12.27 -7.04
N LEU A 283 17.32 11.96 -5.98
CA LEU A 283 16.74 11.41 -4.74
C LEU A 283 15.90 12.43 -3.95
N GLN A 284 16.31 13.69 -3.89
CA GLN A 284 15.58 14.75 -3.19
C GLN A 284 14.23 15.05 -3.86
N PRO A 285 14.14 15.23 -5.21
CA PRO A 285 12.86 15.33 -5.90
C PRO A 285 11.96 14.11 -5.69
N TYR A 286 12.52 12.90 -5.74
CA TYR A 286 11.78 11.67 -5.47
C TYR A 286 11.23 11.63 -4.02
N GLN A 287 12.04 11.99 -3.03
CA GLN A 287 11.59 12.11 -1.64
C GLN A 287 10.47 13.16 -1.48
N ALA A 288 10.53 14.27 -2.20
CA ALA A 288 9.47 15.29 -2.19
C ALA A 288 8.16 14.75 -2.79
N GLN A 289 8.24 13.97 -3.87
CA GLN A 289 7.05 13.31 -4.47
C GLN A 289 6.41 12.31 -3.52
N LEU A 290 7.20 11.42 -2.90
CA LEU A 290 6.71 10.48 -1.89
C LEU A 290 6.08 11.20 -0.69
N THR A 291 6.70 12.31 -0.25
CA THR A 291 6.18 13.17 0.81
C THR A 291 4.82 13.75 0.43
N GLY A 292 4.68 14.33 -0.76
CA GLY A 292 3.41 14.90 -1.22
C GLY A 292 2.31 13.85 -1.39
N ALA A 293 2.65 12.65 -1.87
CA ALA A 293 1.72 11.53 -1.94
C ALA A 293 1.24 11.09 -0.54
N LEU A 294 2.16 10.98 0.43
CA LEU A 294 1.79 10.68 1.82
C LEU A 294 0.93 11.79 2.42
N GLU A 295 1.23 13.06 2.20
CA GLU A 295 0.42 14.17 2.73
C GLU A 295 -1.03 14.12 2.26
N ARG A 296 -1.27 13.74 0.99
CA ARG A 296 -2.61 13.55 0.45
C ARG A 296 -3.33 12.36 1.07
N LEU A 297 -2.63 11.24 1.27
CA LEU A 297 -3.27 9.98 1.68
C LEU A 297 -3.34 9.78 3.21
N MET A 298 -2.45 10.40 3.97
CA MET A 298 -2.31 10.22 5.41
C MET A 298 -3.61 10.48 6.20
N PRO A 299 -4.39 11.55 5.92
CA PRO A 299 -5.65 11.78 6.65
C PRO A 299 -6.62 10.59 6.51
N TYR A 300 -6.69 9.99 5.32
CA TYR A 300 -7.57 8.84 5.11
C TYR A 300 -7.06 7.57 5.80
N TYR A 301 -5.74 7.35 5.83
CA TYR A 301 -5.17 6.26 6.63
C TYR A 301 -5.46 6.42 8.12
N GLN A 302 -5.35 7.65 8.63
CA GLN A 302 -5.63 7.93 10.04
C GLN A 302 -7.10 7.67 10.39
N THR A 303 -8.04 8.13 9.56
CA THR A 303 -9.47 7.84 9.79
C THR A 303 -9.78 6.34 9.70
N LEU A 304 -9.29 5.64 8.68
CA LEU A 304 -9.57 4.21 8.50
C LEU A 304 -8.96 3.34 9.62
N TRP A 305 -7.74 3.65 10.06
CA TRP A 305 -6.95 2.74 10.91
C TRP A 305 -6.74 3.23 12.36
N LEU A 306 -6.76 4.53 12.65
CA LEU A 306 -6.57 5.06 14.01
C LEU A 306 -7.90 5.37 14.71
N GLU A 307 -8.87 5.93 13.99
CA GLU A 307 -10.18 6.27 14.55
C GLU A 307 -11.09 5.03 14.69
N ASN A 308 -10.69 3.90 14.11
CA ASN A 308 -11.38 2.63 14.27
C ASN A 308 -10.84 1.87 15.48
N SER A 309 -11.53 1.98 16.63
CA SER A 309 -11.13 1.32 17.88
C SER A 309 -11.11 -0.22 17.81
N LEU A 310 -11.73 -0.80 16.78
CA LEU A 310 -11.81 -2.25 16.57
C LEU A 310 -10.67 -2.79 15.69
N VAL A 311 -9.92 -1.92 15.01
CA VAL A 311 -8.78 -2.29 14.18
C VAL A 311 -7.51 -2.34 15.03
N ASP A 312 -6.68 -3.35 14.79
CA ASP A 312 -5.44 -3.53 15.54
C ASP A 312 -4.45 -2.37 15.35
N LYS A 313 -3.69 -2.08 16.41
CA LYS A 313 -2.75 -0.96 16.48
C LYS A 313 -1.38 -1.27 15.86
N ALA A 314 -1.17 -2.41 15.20
CA ALA A 314 0.12 -2.73 14.57
C ALA A 314 0.57 -1.66 13.55
N VAL A 315 -0.37 -1.06 12.81
CA VAL A 315 -0.08 0.05 11.89
C VAL A 315 -0.08 1.42 12.58
N ALA A 316 -0.58 1.51 13.81
CA ALA A 316 -0.78 2.80 14.48
C ALA A 316 0.49 3.63 14.64
N PRO A 317 1.67 3.06 15.01
CA PRO A 317 2.91 3.83 15.08
C PRO A 317 3.30 4.48 13.75
N LEU A 318 2.94 3.85 12.63
CA LEU A 318 3.26 4.34 11.29
C LEU A 318 2.38 5.52 10.85
N LEU A 319 1.25 5.75 11.55
CA LEU A 319 0.22 6.72 11.16
C LEU A 319 0.03 7.86 12.16
N GLN A 320 0.41 7.67 13.43
CA GLN A 320 0.27 8.70 14.47
C GLN A 320 1.27 9.86 14.25
N PRO A 321 0.85 11.13 14.16
CA PRO A 321 1.74 12.25 13.82
C PRO A 321 2.96 12.41 14.75
N ASN A 322 2.76 12.14 16.04
CA ASN A 322 3.77 12.34 17.08
C ASN A 322 4.75 11.16 17.22
N GLN A 323 4.58 10.10 16.44
CA GLN A 323 5.47 8.93 16.50
C GLN A 323 6.67 9.11 15.57
N PRO A 324 7.91 8.89 16.04
CA PRO A 324 9.10 8.93 15.18
C PRO A 324 9.05 7.93 14.02
N SER A 325 8.32 6.82 14.19
CA SER A 325 8.11 5.77 13.19
C SER A 325 6.99 6.10 12.18
N ASN A 326 6.30 7.22 12.33
CA ASN A 326 5.31 7.67 11.35
C ASN A 326 5.94 7.77 9.96
N LEU A 327 5.25 7.28 8.92
CA LEU A 327 5.79 7.21 7.57
C LEU A 327 6.22 8.58 7.03
N LEU A 328 5.40 9.61 7.23
CA LEU A 328 5.69 10.96 6.77
C LEU A 328 6.80 11.61 7.61
N THR A 329 6.70 11.51 8.94
CA THR A 329 7.69 12.09 9.86
C THR A 329 9.07 11.45 9.67
N SER A 330 9.14 10.13 9.54
CA SER A 330 10.39 9.39 9.37
C SER A 330 11.06 9.70 8.03
N LEU A 331 10.30 9.77 6.93
CA LEU A 331 10.83 10.16 5.62
C LEU A 331 11.40 11.58 5.66
N LYS A 332 10.60 12.56 6.13
CA LYS A 332 11.05 13.96 6.26
C LYS A 332 12.27 14.10 7.16
N LYS A 333 12.29 13.38 8.29
CA LYS A 333 13.42 13.38 9.23
C LYS A 333 14.67 12.81 8.56
N SER A 334 14.58 11.67 7.87
CA SER A 334 15.73 11.09 7.18
C SER A 334 16.34 12.07 6.18
N ALA A 335 15.50 12.70 5.34
CA ALA A 335 15.94 13.66 4.32
C ALA A 335 16.63 14.87 4.95
N LYS A 336 16.04 15.43 6.03
CA LYS A 336 16.61 16.54 6.78
C LYS A 336 17.96 16.17 7.40
N THR A 337 18.06 15.02 8.07
CA THR A 337 19.30 14.59 8.70
C THR A 337 20.41 14.38 7.68
N HIS A 338 20.09 13.82 6.50
CA HIS A 338 21.05 13.67 5.42
C HIS A 338 21.59 15.03 4.95
N VAL A 339 20.70 15.99 4.68
CA VAL A 339 21.09 17.34 4.23
C VAL A 339 21.91 18.09 5.29
N ILE A 340 21.62 17.92 6.59
CA ILE A 340 22.40 18.55 7.68
C ILE A 340 23.86 18.10 7.64
N TRP A 341 24.12 16.82 7.37
CA TRP A 341 25.50 16.35 7.22
C TRP A 341 26.20 17.06 6.06
N TRP A 342 25.54 17.19 4.91
CA TRP A 342 26.08 17.88 3.74
C TRP A 342 26.33 19.37 3.98
N GLN A 343 25.43 20.05 4.70
CA GLN A 343 25.64 21.45 5.10
C GLN A 343 26.92 21.60 5.94
N LYS A 344 27.18 20.67 6.86
CA LYS A 344 28.43 20.64 7.64
C LYS A 344 29.65 20.35 6.76
N PHE A 345 29.51 19.43 5.81
CA PHE A 345 30.56 19.14 4.83
C PHE A 345 30.95 20.38 4.02
N TYR A 346 29.99 21.06 3.38
CA TYR A 346 30.26 22.27 2.58
C TYR A 346 30.92 23.38 3.40
N LYS A 347 30.43 23.60 4.63
CA LYS A 347 31.02 24.57 5.55
C LYS A 347 32.46 24.22 5.95
N THR A 348 32.75 22.94 6.18
CA THR A 348 34.08 22.49 6.67
C THR A 348 35.10 22.41 5.54
N CYS A 349 34.67 22.05 4.34
CA CYS A 349 35.52 21.93 3.15
C CYS A 349 35.68 23.24 2.37
N GLU A 350 34.98 24.30 2.78
CA GLU A 350 34.96 25.60 2.09
C GLU A 350 34.61 25.48 0.59
N ILE A 351 33.77 24.50 0.26
CA ILE A 351 33.23 24.32 -1.08
C ILE A 351 31.94 25.14 -1.14
N SER A 352 31.78 25.96 -2.18
CA SER A 352 30.55 26.72 -2.39
C SER A 352 29.34 25.77 -2.39
N PRO A 353 28.32 26.01 -1.53
CA PRO A 353 27.10 25.21 -1.55
C PRO A 353 26.46 25.25 -2.93
N ILE A 354 25.86 24.13 -3.33
CA ILE A 354 25.17 23.94 -4.61
C ILE A 354 23.73 24.42 -4.51
#